data_AF-A0AAV5K4P9-F1
#
_entry.id   AF-A0AAV5K4P9-F1
#
_cell.length_a   1.000
_cell.length_b   1.000
_cell.length_c   1.000
_cell.angle_alpha   90.00
_cell.angle_beta   90.00
_cell.angle_gamma   90.00
#
_symmetry.space_group_name_H-M   'P 1'
#
loop_
_entity.id
_entity.type
_entity.pdbx_description
1 polymer ?
#
loop_
_entity_poly.entity_id
_entity_poly.type
_entity_poly.pdbx_seq_one_letter_code
_entity_poly.pdbx_strand_id
1 'polypeptide(L)'
;MAAKLIELKPPPYPLDALEPHMSRETLEYHWGKHHRSYVDNLNKQISGTQLNGLSLEHIIIATYNKGDILPAFNNAAQAWNHEFFWESMKPGGGGKPTGELLDLIERDFGSFEKFAEEFRTDDLITYQHSWRILCHGMQSV
;
A
#
# COMPACT_ATOMS: atom_id res chain seq x y z
N MET A 1 -15.65 0.03 26.98
CA MET A 1 -15.02 0.71 25.83
C MET A 1 -15.29 -0.15 24.61
N ALA A 2 -15.93 0.38 23.57
CA ALA A 2 -16.06 -0.35 22.31
C ALA A 2 -14.67 -0.51 21.70
N ALA A 3 -14.34 -1.72 21.25
CA ALA A 3 -13.09 -1.98 20.54
C ALA A 3 -12.99 -1.09 19.30
N LYS A 4 -11.86 -0.40 19.11
CA LYS A 4 -11.61 0.39 17.90
C LYS A 4 -11.25 -0.57 16.78
N LEU A 5 -12.18 -0.78 15.86
CA LEU A 5 -11.98 -1.62 14.67
C LEU A 5 -11.13 -0.88 13.63
N ILE A 6 -10.47 -1.65 12.77
CA ILE A 6 -9.86 -1.11 11.56
C ILE A 6 -10.97 -0.79 10.57
N GLU A 7 -10.95 0.42 10.03
CA GLU A 7 -11.97 0.92 9.09
C GLU A 7 -11.46 0.80 7.65
N LEU A 8 -12.37 0.50 6.72
CA LEU A 8 -12.07 0.58 5.29
C LEU A 8 -12.09 2.04 4.85
N LYS A 9 -10.92 2.64 4.67
CA LYS A 9 -10.82 4.00 4.14
C LYS A 9 -11.18 4.03 2.65
N PRO A 10 -12.05 4.96 2.20
CA PRO A 10 -12.31 5.15 0.78
C PRO A 10 -11.07 5.73 0.07
N PRO A 11 -10.92 5.51 -1.25
CA PRO A 11 -9.90 6.23 -2.02
C PRO A 11 -10.11 7.76 -1.92
N PRO A 12 -9.05 8.57 -2.07
CA PRO A 12 -9.14 10.03 -1.96
C PRO A 12 -9.77 10.70 -3.20
N TYR A 13 -10.50 9.93 -4.01
CA TYR A 13 -11.15 10.36 -5.24
C TYR A 13 -12.38 9.46 -5.56
N PRO A 14 -13.34 9.94 -6.36
CA PRO A 14 -14.45 9.13 -6.86
C PRO A 14 -13.98 7.88 -7.63
N LEU A 15 -14.79 6.81 -7.61
CA LEU A 15 -14.40 5.52 -8.20
C LEU A 15 -14.26 5.54 -9.73
N ASP A 16 -14.74 6.56 -10.42
CA ASP A 16 -14.59 6.77 -11.87
C ASP A 16 -13.49 7.79 -12.22
N ALA A 17 -12.87 8.44 -11.23
CA ALA A 17 -11.98 9.57 -11.46
C ALA A 17 -10.62 9.21 -12.07
N LEU A 18 -10.29 7.92 -12.16
CA LEU A 18 -9.06 7.42 -12.80
C LEU A 18 -9.29 6.91 -14.23
N GLU A 19 -10.52 6.98 -14.75
CA GLU A 19 -10.78 6.61 -16.14
C GLU A 19 -10.05 7.56 -17.13
N PRO A 20 -9.55 7.05 -18.27
CA PRO A 20 -9.63 5.67 -18.76
C PRO A 20 -8.46 4.78 -18.28
N HIS A 21 -7.57 5.28 -17.42
CA HIS A 21 -6.35 4.58 -17.03
C HIS A 21 -6.58 3.46 -16.00
N MET A 22 -7.63 3.59 -15.19
CA MET A 22 -8.16 2.54 -14.34
C MET A 22 -9.68 2.63 -14.34
N SER A 23 -10.38 1.54 -14.69
CA SER A 23 -11.83 1.56 -14.81
C SER A 23 -12.52 1.65 -13.45
N ARG A 24 -13.75 2.20 -13.44
CA ARG A 24 -14.60 2.16 -12.25
C ARG A 24 -14.83 0.74 -11.74
N GLU A 25 -15.01 -0.22 -12.64
CA GLU A 25 -15.16 -1.64 -12.28
C GLU A 25 -13.93 -2.14 -11.51
N THR A 26 -12.72 -1.80 -11.95
CA THR A 26 -11.50 -2.15 -11.21
C THR A 26 -11.53 -1.60 -9.78
N LEU A 27 -11.93 -0.33 -9.56
CA LEU A 27 -12.01 0.21 -8.20
C LEU A 27 -13.15 -0.40 -7.36
N GLU A 28 -14.32 -0.65 -7.95
CA GLU A 28 -15.44 -1.31 -7.27
C GLU A 28 -15.05 -2.70 -6.75
N TYR A 29 -14.30 -3.48 -7.53
CA TYR A 29 -13.78 -4.77 -7.07
C TYR A 29 -12.55 -4.63 -6.16
N HIS A 30 -11.53 -3.89 -6.56
CA HIS A 30 -10.24 -3.84 -5.87
C HIS A 30 -10.34 -3.15 -4.50
N TRP A 31 -11.01 -2.00 -4.42
CA TRP A 31 -11.30 -1.37 -3.13
C TRP A 31 -12.52 -2.00 -2.45
N GLY A 32 -13.64 -2.12 -3.17
CA GLY A 32 -14.92 -2.47 -2.56
C GLY A 32 -15.04 -3.93 -2.11
N LYS A 33 -14.26 -4.85 -2.72
CA LYS A 33 -14.23 -6.28 -2.38
C LYS A 33 -12.90 -6.72 -1.80
N HIS A 34 -11.78 -6.52 -2.51
CA HIS A 34 -10.48 -7.05 -2.07
C HIS A 34 -9.95 -6.33 -0.82
N HIS A 35 -9.81 -4.99 -0.87
CA HIS A 35 -9.40 -4.21 0.29
C HIS A 35 -10.36 -4.42 1.48
N ARG A 36 -11.68 -4.39 1.23
CA ARG A 36 -12.69 -4.72 2.25
C ARG A 36 -12.46 -6.08 2.89
N SER A 37 -12.21 -7.12 2.11
CA SER A 37 -12.01 -8.46 2.64
C SER A 37 -10.81 -8.54 3.57
N TYR A 38 -9.71 -7.83 3.27
CA TYR A 38 -8.55 -7.76 4.16
C TYR A 38 -8.91 -7.09 5.50
N VAL A 39 -9.63 -5.97 5.47
CA VAL A 39 -10.09 -5.26 6.69
C VAL A 39 -11.04 -6.15 7.51
N ASP A 40 -12.03 -6.77 6.88
CA ASP A 40 -13.02 -7.62 7.56
C ASP A 40 -12.36 -8.85 8.19
N ASN A 41 -11.43 -9.49 7.48
CA ASN A 41 -10.70 -10.65 7.98
C ASN A 41 -9.74 -10.27 9.10
N LEU A 42 -9.05 -9.13 8.99
CA LEU A 42 -8.20 -8.61 10.05
C LEU A 42 -8.99 -8.39 11.34
N ASN A 43 -10.13 -7.69 11.25
CA ASN A 43 -10.99 -7.42 12.40
C ASN A 43 -11.46 -8.72 13.09
N LYS A 44 -11.78 -9.78 12.32
CA LYS A 44 -12.09 -11.10 12.88
C LYS A 44 -10.90 -11.73 13.61
N GLN A 45 -9.70 -11.62 13.04
CA GLN A 45 -8.47 -12.21 13.60
C GLN A 45 -8.01 -11.52 14.88
N ILE A 46 -8.17 -10.19 14.99
CA ILE A 46 -7.67 -9.42 16.14
C ILE A 46 -8.69 -9.31 17.28
N SER A 47 -9.96 -9.60 17.03
CA SER A 47 -11.03 -9.51 18.04
C SER A 47 -10.70 -10.38 19.27
N GLY A 48 -10.79 -9.78 20.45
CA GLY A 48 -10.48 -10.47 21.72
C GLY A 48 -8.98 -10.75 21.97
N THR A 49 -8.09 -10.32 21.07
CA THR A 49 -6.64 -10.45 21.24
C THR A 49 -6.02 -9.16 21.74
N GLN A 50 -4.74 -9.20 22.14
CA GLN A 50 -3.95 -8.02 22.48
C GLN A 50 -3.70 -7.06 21.30
N LEU A 51 -3.98 -7.50 20.06
CA LEU A 51 -3.86 -6.67 18.86
C LEU A 51 -5.06 -5.74 18.69
N ASN A 52 -6.16 -6.00 19.41
CA ASN A 52 -7.38 -5.22 19.31
C ASN A 52 -7.15 -3.78 19.81
N GLY A 53 -7.52 -2.79 18.99
CA GLY A 53 -7.34 -1.37 19.29
C GLY A 53 -5.95 -0.80 18.98
N LEU A 54 -5.01 -1.62 18.50
CA LEU A 54 -3.74 -1.13 17.96
C LEU A 54 -3.94 -0.46 16.59
N SER A 55 -3.00 0.41 16.19
CA SER A 55 -2.98 0.92 14.81
C SER A 55 -2.55 -0.17 13.83
N LEU A 56 -2.88 0.01 12.56
CA LEU A 56 -2.58 -0.96 11.50
C LEU A 56 -1.08 -1.23 11.39
N GLU A 57 -0.25 -0.19 11.50
CA GLU A 57 1.21 -0.27 11.47
C GLU A 57 1.76 -1.09 12.64
N HIS A 58 1.23 -0.88 13.85
CA HIS A 58 1.66 -1.65 15.02
C HIS A 58 1.28 -3.12 14.91
N ILE A 59 0.11 -3.42 14.34
CA ILE A 59 -0.30 -4.82 14.07
C ILE A 59 0.68 -5.44 13.07
N ILE A 60 1.01 -4.76 11.97
CA ILE A 60 1.96 -5.24 10.96
C ILE A 60 3.32 -5.55 11.60
N ILE A 61 3.90 -4.60 12.34
CA ILE A 61 5.21 -4.77 12.98
C ILE A 61 5.20 -5.93 13.98
N ALA A 62 4.17 -6.01 14.84
CA ALA A 62 4.05 -7.07 15.84
C ALA A 62 3.86 -8.45 15.22
N THR A 63 3.11 -8.53 14.11
CA THR A 63 2.76 -9.80 13.47
C THR A 63 3.73 -10.24 12.39
N TYR A 64 4.60 -9.34 11.90
CA TYR A 64 5.72 -9.74 11.03
C TYR A 64 6.67 -10.69 11.76
N ASN A 65 6.84 -10.49 13.06
CA ASN A 65 7.58 -11.40 13.96
C ASN A 65 8.94 -11.84 13.37
N LYS A 66 9.73 -10.86 12.91
CA LYS A 66 11.06 -11.06 12.31
C LYS A 66 11.06 -12.05 11.13
N GLY A 67 9.96 -12.15 10.40
CA GLY A 67 9.78 -13.05 9.25
C GLY A 67 9.04 -14.34 9.58
N ASP A 68 8.86 -14.69 10.86
CA ASP A 68 8.00 -15.81 11.28
C ASP A 68 6.54 -15.34 11.44
N ILE A 69 5.95 -14.99 10.29
CA ILE A 69 4.70 -14.24 10.20
C ILE A 69 3.54 -14.88 10.98
N LEU A 70 2.88 -14.08 11.82
CA LEU A 70 1.67 -14.48 12.55
C LEU A 70 0.42 -14.37 11.65
N PRO A 71 -0.68 -15.10 11.94
CA PRO A 71 -1.84 -15.18 11.04
C PRO A 71 -2.49 -13.84 10.64
N ALA A 72 -2.38 -12.81 11.48
CA ALA A 72 -2.92 -11.48 11.21
C ALA A 72 -2.06 -10.63 10.25
N PHE A 73 -0.78 -10.99 10.05
CA PHE A 73 0.17 -10.19 9.27
C PHE A 73 -0.32 -9.91 7.85
N ASN A 74 -0.73 -10.96 7.12
CA ASN A 74 -1.09 -10.81 5.71
C ASN A 74 -2.30 -9.88 5.53
N ASN A 75 -3.34 -10.00 6.36
CA ASN A 75 -4.50 -9.10 6.26
C ASN A 75 -4.15 -7.68 6.70
N ALA A 76 -3.32 -7.51 7.74
CA ALA A 76 -2.88 -6.20 8.19
C ALA A 76 -2.01 -5.49 7.13
N ALA A 77 -1.00 -6.17 6.61
CA ALA A 77 -0.11 -5.65 5.58
C ALA A 77 -0.89 -5.33 4.30
N GLN A 78 -1.79 -6.22 3.86
CA GLN A 78 -2.59 -5.94 2.66
C GLN A 78 -3.55 -4.77 2.85
N ALA A 79 -4.21 -4.62 4.01
CA ALA A 79 -5.04 -3.44 4.25
C ALA A 79 -4.22 -2.14 4.15
N TRP A 80 -3.03 -2.11 4.76
CA TRP A 80 -2.15 -0.93 4.70
C TRP A 80 -1.63 -0.67 3.29
N ASN A 81 -1.19 -1.71 2.59
CA ASN A 81 -0.67 -1.59 1.22
C ASN A 81 -1.72 -1.02 0.27
N HIS A 82 -3.00 -1.41 0.40
CA HIS A 82 -4.06 -0.86 -0.44
C HIS A 82 -4.38 0.59 -0.08
N GLU A 83 -4.43 0.93 1.21
CA GLU A 83 -4.59 2.33 1.63
C GLU A 83 -3.50 3.21 1.00
N PHE A 84 -2.24 2.81 1.14
CA PHE A 84 -1.09 3.49 0.56
C PHE A 84 -1.15 3.54 -0.99
N PHE A 85 -1.63 2.49 -1.63
CA PHE A 85 -1.79 2.43 -3.10
C PHE A 85 -2.80 3.46 -3.62
N TRP A 86 -3.95 3.60 -2.93
CA TRP A 86 -4.94 4.61 -3.33
C TRP A 86 -4.43 6.04 -3.11
N GLU A 87 -3.67 6.28 -2.05
CA GLU A 87 -3.03 7.58 -1.80
C GLU A 87 -1.89 7.90 -2.79
N SER A 88 -1.32 6.88 -3.42
CA SER A 88 -0.26 7.02 -4.42
C SER A 88 -0.76 7.44 -5.81
N MET A 89 -2.08 7.58 -5.99
CA MET A 89 -2.72 7.95 -7.26
C MET A 89 -3.60 9.18 -7.11
N LYS A 90 -3.82 9.88 -8.23
CA LYS A 90 -4.80 10.97 -8.33
C LYS A 90 -5.31 11.14 -9.76
N PRO A 91 -6.51 11.71 -9.96
CA PRO A 91 -6.98 12.13 -11.28
C PRO A 91 -6.00 13.13 -11.91
N GLY A 92 -5.65 12.92 -13.20
CA GLY A 92 -4.66 13.77 -13.88
C GLY A 92 -3.26 13.72 -13.25
N GLY A 93 -2.91 12.61 -12.59
CA GLY A 93 -1.57 12.36 -12.06
C GLY A 93 -0.53 12.07 -13.15
N GLY A 94 0.63 11.55 -12.73
CA GLY A 94 1.77 11.32 -13.60
C GLY A 94 2.62 12.57 -13.81
N GLY A 95 3.39 12.59 -14.90
CA GLY A 95 4.46 13.57 -15.11
C GLY A 95 5.70 13.27 -14.27
N LYS A 96 6.61 14.24 -14.20
CA LYS A 96 7.80 14.16 -13.34
C LYS A 96 7.48 14.75 -11.95
N PRO A 97 8.05 14.20 -10.87
CA PRO A 97 8.09 14.91 -9.60
C PRO A 97 8.91 16.20 -9.75
N THR A 98 8.85 17.07 -8.75
CA THR A 98 9.60 18.33 -8.72
C THR A 98 10.22 18.52 -7.34
N GLY A 99 11.18 19.45 -7.24
CA GLY A 99 11.87 19.75 -5.98
C GLY A 99 12.69 18.57 -5.47
N GLU A 100 12.78 18.46 -4.14
CA GLU A 100 13.65 17.51 -3.45
C GLU A 100 13.46 16.06 -3.90
N LEU A 101 12.23 15.63 -4.21
CA LEU A 101 11.98 14.27 -4.70
C LEU A 101 12.64 14.01 -6.06
N LEU A 102 12.60 14.98 -6.98
CA LEU A 102 13.28 14.84 -8.27
C LEU A 102 14.80 14.83 -8.05
N ASP A 103 15.32 15.72 -7.21
CA ASP A 103 16.75 15.80 -6.93
C ASP A 103 17.30 14.48 -6.34
N LEU A 104 16.56 13.86 -5.41
CA LEU A 104 16.91 12.57 -4.83
C LEU A 104 16.85 11.44 -5.86
N ILE A 105 15.83 11.44 -6.73
CA ILE A 105 15.71 10.46 -7.82
C ILE A 105 16.89 10.60 -8.79
N GLU A 106 17.23 11.81 -9.21
CA GLU A 106 18.35 12.03 -10.14
C GLU A 106 19.70 11.72 -9.49
N ARG A 107 19.85 11.97 -8.19
CA ARG A 107 21.04 11.57 -7.41
C ARG A 107 21.21 10.05 -7.37
N ASP A 108 20.15 9.31 -7.05
CA ASP A 108 20.24 7.87 -6.76
C ASP A 108 20.13 7.00 -8.02
N PHE A 109 19.36 7.43 -9.02
CA PHE A 109 19.09 6.67 -10.25
C PHE A 109 19.73 7.31 -11.51
N GLY A 110 20.36 8.47 -11.37
CA GLY A 110 21.02 9.20 -12.45
C GLY A 110 20.09 10.04 -13.34
N SER A 111 18.83 9.63 -13.53
CA SER A 111 17.77 10.46 -14.11
C SER A 111 16.38 9.94 -13.77
N PHE A 112 15.35 10.79 -13.90
CA PHE A 112 13.96 10.34 -13.78
C PHE A 112 13.61 9.22 -14.78
N GLU A 113 14.12 9.31 -16.03
CA GLU A 113 13.86 8.30 -17.05
C GLU A 113 14.42 6.93 -16.67
N LYS A 114 15.65 6.90 -16.13
CA LYS A 114 16.27 5.66 -15.64
C LYS A 114 15.49 5.08 -14.47
N PHE A 115 15.12 5.93 -13.51
CA PHE A 115 14.23 5.53 -12.42
C PHE A 115 12.92 4.94 -12.96
N ALA A 116 12.26 5.60 -13.91
CA ALA A 116 10.99 5.16 -14.46
C ALA A 116 11.12 3.84 -15.24
N GLU A 117 12.24 3.61 -15.91
CA GLU A 117 12.57 2.34 -16.56
C GLU A 117 12.74 1.24 -15.50
N GLU A 118 13.65 1.44 -14.53
CA GLU A 118 13.90 0.48 -13.44
C GLU A 118 12.64 0.17 -12.62
N PHE A 119 11.82 1.18 -12.33
CA PHE A 119 10.58 1.02 -11.58
C PHE A 119 9.51 0.26 -12.35
N ARG A 120 9.52 0.28 -13.70
CA ARG A 120 8.57 -0.46 -14.54
C ARG A 120 8.99 -1.88 -14.89
N THR A 121 10.28 -2.21 -14.83
CA THR A 121 10.78 -3.51 -15.31
C THR A 121 10.16 -4.69 -14.55
N ASP A 122 9.44 -5.58 -15.24
CA ASP A 122 8.69 -6.69 -14.65
C ASP A 122 9.56 -7.82 -14.07
N ASP A 123 10.87 -7.82 -14.35
CA ASP A 123 11.81 -8.88 -13.97
C ASP A 123 11.91 -9.17 -12.46
N LEU A 124 11.39 -8.27 -11.61
CA LEU A 124 11.35 -8.42 -10.15
C LEU A 124 9.99 -8.91 -9.62
N ILE A 125 8.94 -9.03 -10.45
CA ILE A 125 7.61 -9.51 -10.04
C ILE A 125 7.54 -11.02 -10.28
N THR A 126 8.16 -11.79 -9.39
CA THR A 126 8.12 -13.27 -9.44
C THR A 126 6.89 -13.89 -8.77
N TYR A 127 6.04 -13.06 -8.14
CA TYR A 127 4.86 -13.51 -7.40
C TYR A 127 3.61 -12.81 -7.92
N GLN A 128 2.57 -13.61 -8.18
CA GLN A 128 1.26 -13.17 -8.73
C GLN A 128 0.56 -12.10 -7.88
N HIS A 129 1.00 -11.87 -6.63
CA HIS A 129 0.49 -10.83 -5.74
C HIS A 129 1.67 -10.16 -5.02
N SER A 130 2.19 -9.07 -5.58
CA SER A 130 3.34 -8.35 -5.02
C SER A 130 3.17 -6.84 -5.16
N TRP A 131 4.02 -6.10 -4.45
CA TRP A 131 4.05 -4.64 -4.45
C TRP A 131 5.44 -4.17 -4.85
N ARG A 132 5.49 -3.05 -5.57
CA ARG A 132 6.73 -2.30 -5.81
C ARG A 132 6.60 -0.93 -5.19
N ILE A 133 7.57 -0.56 -4.37
CA ILE A 133 7.55 0.66 -3.56
C ILE A 133 8.88 1.38 -3.77
N LEU A 134 8.83 2.68 -4.08
CA LEU A 134 9.99 3.55 -3.96
C LEU A 134 10.11 3.92 -2.47
N CYS A 135 11.18 3.48 -1.82
CA CYS A 135 11.43 3.76 -0.40
C CYS A 135 12.68 4.62 -0.23
N HIS A 136 12.67 5.48 0.78
CA HIS A 136 13.87 6.17 1.23
C HIS A 136 14.61 5.26 2.23
N GLY A 137 15.74 4.71 1.82
CA GLY A 137 16.64 3.99 2.71
C GLY A 137 17.56 4.97 3.42
N MET A 138 17.49 5.03 4.75
CA MET A 138 18.62 5.55 5.52
C MET A 138 19.71 4.48 5.50
N GLN A 139 20.83 4.77 4.83
CA GLN A 139 22.05 4.00 5.09
C GLN A 139 22.38 4.20 6.57
N SER A 140 22.39 3.11 7.34
CA SER A 140 22.97 3.11 8.67
C SER A 140 24.45 3.48 8.51
N VAL A 141 24.85 4.64 9.06
CA VAL A 141 26.24 4.94 9.37
C VAL A 141 26.78 3.98 10.43
#